data_AF-A0A926XJZ0-F1
#
_entry.id   AF-A0A926XJZ0-F1
#
_cell.length_a   1.000
_cell.length_b   1.000
_cell.length_c   1.000
_cell.angle_alpha   90.00
_cell.angle_beta   90.00
_cell.angle_gamma   90.00
#
_symmetry.space_group_name_H-M   'P 1'
#
loop_
_entity.id
_entity.type
_entity.pdbx_description
1 polymer ?
#
loop_
_entity_poly.entity_id
_entity_poly.type
_entity_poly.pdbx_seq_one_letter_code
_entity_poly.pdbx_strand_id
1 'polypeptide(L)' 'MKYTTDERGILNNYAAEPAVYFAESPSPEQQRRYAFQGAIATLFVTLLVLTALSVS' A
#
# COMPACT_ATOMS: atom_id res chain seq x y z
N MET A 1 -0.16 8.23 29.08
CA MET A 1 -0.39 6.88 29.64
C MET A 1 -1.28 6.11 28.67
N LYS A 2 -1.05 4.81 28.44
CA LYS A 2 -1.79 3.98 27.45
C LYS A 2 -2.99 3.22 28.06
N TYR A 3 -3.53 3.70 29.18
CA TYR A 3 -4.67 3.07 29.83
C TYR A 3 -5.72 4.14 30.08
N THR A 4 -6.96 3.81 29.72
CA THR A 4 -8.15 4.59 30.06
C THR A 4 -8.94 3.88 31.16
N THR A 5 -9.80 4.61 31.85
CA THR A 5 -10.71 4.06 32.86
C THR A 5 -12.13 4.19 32.32
N ASP A 6 -12.96 3.15 32.47
CA ASP A 6 -14.35 3.20 32.03
C ASP A 6 -15.22 4.08 32.95
N GLU A 7 -16.48 4.31 32.56
CA GLU A 7 -17.45 5.12 33.34
C GLU A 7 -17.72 4.55 34.75
N ARG A 8 -17.35 3.29 34.99
CA ARG A 8 -17.52 2.57 36.26
C ARG A 8 -16.25 2.61 37.12
N GLY A 9 -15.20 3.27 36.66
CA GLY A 9 -13.92 3.36 37.38
C GLY A 9 -13.00 2.15 37.20
N ILE A 10 -13.31 1.24 36.27
CA ILE A 10 -12.51 0.02 36.02
C ILE A 10 -11.46 0.30 34.95
N LEU A 11 -10.24 -0.21 35.18
CA LEU A 11 -9.14 -0.12 34.22
C LEU A 11 -9.52 -0.82 32.90
N ASN A 12 -9.47 -0.08 31.80
CA ASN A 12 -9.67 -0.64 30.48
C ASN A 12 -8.39 -1.35 30.01
N ASN A 13 -8.42 -2.68 29.94
CA ASN A 13 -7.32 -3.53 29.45
C ASN A 13 -7.44 -3.87 27.94
N TYR A 14 -8.36 -3.23 27.21
CA TYR A 14 -8.42 -3.33 25.76
C TYR A 14 -7.35 -2.44 25.13
N ALA A 15 -6.84 -2.87 23.96
CA ALA A 15 -5.95 -2.03 23.18
C ALA A 15 -6.69 -0.74 22.75
N ALA A 16 -6.02 0.41 22.86
CA ALA A 16 -6.57 1.65 22.33
C ALA A 16 -6.72 1.52 20.81
N GLU A 17 -7.93 1.76 20.30
CA GLU A 17 -8.16 1.78 18.86
C GLU A 17 -7.32 2.88 18.22
N PRO A 18 -6.56 2.58 17.16
CA PRO A 18 -5.83 3.61 16.44
C PRO A 18 -6.82 4.57 15.79
N ALA A 19 -6.50 5.86 15.80
CA ALA A 19 -7.29 6.84 15.06
C ALA A 19 -7.33 6.44 13.58
N VAL A 20 -8.54 6.34 13.03
CA VAL A 20 -8.74 6.07 11.60
C VAL A 20 -8.25 7.28 10.82
N TYR A 21 -7.33 7.06 9.88
CA TYR A 21 -6.82 8.09 8.96
C TYR A 21 -7.18 7.73 7.52
N PHE A 22 -7.42 8.75 6.71
CA PHE A 22 -7.67 8.57 5.28
C PHE A 22 -6.36 8.28 4.55
N ALA A 23 -6.44 7.47 3.49
CA ALA A 23 -5.31 7.30 2.58
C ALA A 23 -5.07 8.60 1.81
N GLU A 24 -3.82 9.08 1.83
CA GLU A 24 -3.42 10.21 1.00
C GLU A 24 -3.20 9.75 -0.44
N SER A 25 -3.58 10.62 -1.39
CA SER A 25 -3.26 10.40 -2.79
C SER A 25 -1.74 10.46 -3.00
N PRO A 26 -1.16 9.70 -3.95
CA PRO A 26 0.27 9.69 -4.19
C PRO A 26 0.78 11.06 -4.64
N SER A 27 1.95 11.44 -4.16
CA SER A 27 2.64 12.66 -4.58
C SER A 27 2.98 12.61 -6.08
N PRO A 28 3.22 13.77 -6.73
CA PRO A 28 3.64 13.79 -8.14
C PRO A 28 4.90 12.96 -8.42
N GLU A 29 5.82 12.85 -7.45
CA GLU A 29 6.99 12.00 -7.57
C GLU A 29 6.62 10.51 -7.52
N GLN A 30 5.75 10.11 -6.59
CA GLN A 30 5.25 8.73 -6.50
C GLN A 30 4.53 8.33 -7.78
N GLN A 31 3.67 9.20 -8.32
CA GLN A 31 2.97 8.97 -9.59
C GLN A 31 3.95 8.73 -10.74
N ARG A 32 5.01 9.55 -10.84
CA ARG A 32 6.05 9.38 -11.88
C ARG A 32 6.82 8.07 -11.72
N ARG A 33 7.12 7.66 -10.49
CA ARG A 33 7.77 6.37 -10.20
C ARG A 33 6.86 5.19 -10.57
N TYR A 34 5.56 5.27 -10.28
CA TYR A 34 4.61 4.24 -10.65
C TYR A 34 4.45 4.12 -12.16
N ALA A 35 4.37 5.24 -12.88
CA ALA A 35 4.34 5.25 -14.34
C ALA A 35 5.60 4.58 -14.92
N PHE A 36 6.77 4.88 -14.37
CA PHE A 36 8.03 4.27 -14.79
C PHE A 36 8.06 2.75 -14.52
N GLN A 37 7.61 2.31 -13.34
CA GLN A 37 7.49 0.89 -13.01
C GLN A 37 6.54 0.17 -13.97
N GLY A 38 5.39 0.76 -14.27
CA GLY A 38 4.43 0.22 -15.24
C GLY A 38 5.02 0.09 -16.64
N ALA A 39 5.79 1.09 -17.09
CA ALA A 39 6.47 1.04 -18.38
C ALA A 39 7.48 -0.11 -18.47
N ILE A 40 8.31 -0.28 -17.43
CA ILE A 40 9.26 -1.41 -17.36
C ILE A 40 8.53 -2.75 -17.37
N ALA A 41 7.49 -2.90 -16.54
CA ALA A 41 6.72 -4.14 -16.47
C ALA A 41 6.09 -4.49 -17.82
N THR A 42 5.53 -3.49 -18.50
CA THR A 42 4.91 -3.67 -19.83
C THR A 42 5.93 -4.10 -20.88
N LEU A 43 7.08 -3.43 -20.91
CA LEU A 43 8.17 -3.77 -21.83
C LEU A 43 8.69 -5.20 -21.56
N PHE A 44 8.86 -5.56 -20.30
CA PHE A 44 9.32 -6.89 -19.91
C PHE A 44 8.34 -7.99 -20.35
N VAL A 45 7.05 -7.85 -20.04
CA VAL A 45 6.02 -8.81 -20.45
C VAL A 45 5.92 -8.91 -21.98
N THR A 46 5.97 -7.78 -22.67
CA THR A 46 5.95 -7.75 -24.14
C THR A 46 7.12 -8.54 -24.72
N LEU A 47 8.33 -8.32 -24.19
CA LEU A 47 9.52 -9.05 -24.62
C LEU A 47 9.36 -10.55 -24.40
N LEU A 48 8.88 -10.98 -23.22
CA LEU A 48 8.64 -12.40 -22.93
C LEU A 48 7.67 -13.03 -23.92
N VAL A 49 6.56 -12.36 -24.24
CA VAL A 49 5.57 -12.83 -25.21
C VAL A 49 6.19 -12.96 -26.60
N LEU A 50 6.91 -11.93 -27.06
CA LEU A 50 7.58 -11.97 -28.35
C LEU A 50 8.64 -13.07 -28.43
N THR A 51 9.40 -13.28 -27.37
CA THR A 51 10.38 -14.38 -27.28
C THR A 51 9.67 -15.73 -27.38
N ALA A 52 8.58 -15.94 -26.63
CA ALA A 52 7.83 -17.19 -26.68
C ALA A 52 7.29 -17.49 -28.09
N LEU A 53 6.74 -16.48 -28.77
CA LEU A 53 6.27 -16.60 -30.15
C LEU A 53 7.41 -16.85 -31.16
N SER A 54 8.62 -16.37 -30.88
CA SER A 54 9.76 -16.54 -31.78
C SER A 54 10.39 -17.93 -31.72
N VAL A 55 10.19 -18.66 -30.62
CA VAL A 55 10.79 -19.99 -30.38
C VAL A 55 9.79 -21.14 -30.46
N SER A 56 8.50 -20.85 -30.61
CA SER A 56 7.41 -21.81 -30.86
C SER A 56 7.29 -22.14 -32.33
#